data_AF-A0A8H8NHA1-F1
#
_entry.id   AF-A0A8H8NHA1-F1
#
_cell.length_a   1.000
_cell.length_b   1.000
_cell.length_c   1.000
_cell.angle_alpha   90.00
_cell.angle_beta   90.00
_cell.angle_gamma   90.00
#
_symmetry.space_group_name_H-M   'P 1'
#
loop_
_entity.id
_entity.type
_entity.pdbx_description
1 polymer ?
#
loop_
_entity_poly.entity_id
_entity_poly.type
_entity_poly.pdbx_seq_one_letter_code
_entity_poly.pdbx_strand_id
1 'polypeptide(L)'
;MKFSFTSLFALVLSPCLVSATAIPSQNLTIPEVHLVARAESTQQFASYAAASVASAKWVNQGKTKVVPKNLVLYTRQVTGLIPDTTTSENLTVYKYSRLKSSPAYGKVVGVGLKTAAGSVTPLVRIDMDNTGKGIHFNAVQLDNSQQKLAAVLTSTVNMTPAARTSLYLDYLKGVENRSAEFLWNWWSTGKVN
;
A
#
# COMPACT_ATOMS: atom_id res chain seq x y z
N MET A 1 46.50 -47.12 -40.50
CA MET A 1 47.63 -46.33 -39.98
C MET A 1 47.46 -46.17 -38.47
N LYS A 2 48.51 -46.48 -37.71
CA LYS A 2 48.65 -46.20 -36.27
C LYS A 2 48.68 -44.70 -36.03
N PHE A 3 48.12 -44.21 -34.93
CA PHE A 3 48.81 -43.30 -34.00
C PHE A 3 48.09 -43.32 -32.64
N SER A 4 48.87 -43.59 -31.61
CA SER A 4 48.56 -43.47 -30.18
C SER A 4 48.89 -42.04 -29.73
N PHE A 5 48.20 -41.49 -28.74
CA PHE A 5 48.83 -40.63 -27.73
C PHE A 5 48.03 -40.63 -26.43
N THR A 6 48.67 -41.19 -25.42
CA THR A 6 48.40 -41.12 -23.98
C THR A 6 48.58 -39.68 -23.48
N SER A 7 47.70 -39.20 -22.61
CA SER A 7 48.11 -38.16 -21.65
C SER A 7 47.37 -38.33 -20.34
N LEU A 8 48.17 -38.56 -19.30
CA LEU A 8 47.83 -38.83 -17.92
C LEU A 8 47.97 -37.50 -17.18
N PHE A 9 46.91 -37.01 -16.53
CA PHE A 9 47.03 -35.91 -15.56
C PHE A 9 46.58 -36.41 -14.19
N ALA A 10 47.55 -36.69 -13.34
CA ALA A 10 47.36 -36.96 -11.92
C ALA A 10 47.31 -35.62 -11.18
N LEU A 11 46.16 -35.31 -10.57
CA LEU A 11 46.03 -34.21 -9.61
C LEU A 11 46.22 -34.79 -8.20
N VAL A 12 47.36 -34.46 -7.59
CA VAL A 12 47.69 -34.78 -6.21
C VAL A 12 46.89 -33.85 -5.30
N LEU A 13 45.93 -34.39 -4.55
CA LEU A 13 45.22 -33.67 -3.49
C LEU A 13 46.04 -33.78 -2.19
N SER A 14 46.61 -32.66 -1.75
CA SER A 14 47.16 -32.50 -0.40
C SER A 14 46.04 -32.44 0.65
N PRO A 15 46.10 -33.25 1.73
CA PRO A 15 45.25 -33.04 2.89
C PRO A 15 45.90 -32.00 3.82
N CYS A 16 45.44 -30.75 3.77
CA CYS A 16 45.67 -29.82 4.88
C CYS A 16 44.81 -30.27 6.06
N LEU A 17 45.44 -30.91 7.05
CA LEU A 17 44.90 -31.05 8.40
C LEU A 17 44.76 -29.65 9.01
N VAL A 18 43.54 -29.14 9.10
CA VAL A 18 43.23 -27.99 9.96
C VAL A 18 42.76 -28.57 11.29
N SER A 19 43.59 -28.44 12.33
CA SER A 19 43.21 -28.73 13.71
C SER A 19 42.06 -27.81 14.11
N ALA A 20 40.88 -28.39 14.33
CA ALA A 20 39.73 -27.71 14.89
C ALA A 20 39.99 -27.45 16.39
N THR A 21 40.40 -26.24 16.74
CA THR A 21 40.25 -25.74 18.12
C THR A 21 38.77 -25.55 18.40
N ALA A 22 38.24 -26.28 19.37
CA ALA A 22 36.87 -26.15 19.84
C ALA A 22 36.63 -24.73 20.33
N ILE A 23 35.75 -24.00 19.63
CA ILE A 23 35.27 -22.68 20.05
C ILE A 23 34.29 -22.91 21.21
N PRO A 24 34.47 -22.25 22.36
CA PRO A 24 33.51 -22.34 23.45
C PRO A 24 32.14 -21.85 22.98
N SER A 25 31.13 -22.68 23.20
CA SER A 25 29.73 -22.45 22.86
C SER A 25 29.23 -21.17 23.55
N GLN A 26 29.33 -20.04 22.85
CA GLN A 26 28.63 -18.83 23.26
C GLN A 26 27.16 -19.03 22.95
N ASN A 27 26.36 -19.07 24.02
CA ASN A 27 24.91 -19.12 23.97
C ASN A 27 24.41 -17.79 23.36
N LEU A 28 24.40 -17.74 22.02
CA LEU A 28 23.83 -16.64 21.25
C LEU A 28 22.31 -16.75 21.40
N THR A 29 21.77 -16.07 22.41
CA THR A 29 20.35 -15.76 22.49
C THR A 29 20.04 -14.88 21.29
N ILE A 30 19.60 -15.49 20.19
CA ILE A 30 19.06 -14.76 19.04
C ILE A 30 17.89 -13.96 19.60
N PRO A 31 17.89 -12.61 19.51
CA PRO A 31 16.72 -11.85 19.88
C PRO A 31 15.58 -12.33 18.99
N GLU A 32 14.58 -12.95 19.61
CA GLU A 32 13.33 -13.31 18.97
C GLU A 32 12.75 -12.02 18.38
N VAL A 33 12.91 -11.85 17.08
CA VAL A 33 12.25 -10.77 16.34
C VAL A 33 10.77 -11.12 16.40
N HIS A 34 10.09 -10.62 17.42
CA HIS A 34 8.64 -10.64 17.51
C HIS A 34 8.13 -9.92 16.26
N LEU A 35 7.82 -10.68 15.22
CA LEU A 35 7.14 -10.22 14.02
C LEU A 35 5.75 -9.81 14.49
N VAL A 36 5.60 -8.56 14.90
CA VAL A 36 4.29 -7.99 15.22
C VAL A 36 3.49 -8.02 13.92
N ALA A 37 2.60 -9.00 13.80
CA ALA A 37 1.69 -9.11 12.68
C ALA A 37 0.97 -7.76 12.54
N ARG A 38 1.07 -7.14 11.37
CA ARG A 38 0.35 -5.89 11.08
C ARG A 38 -1.14 -6.17 11.16
N ALA A 39 -1.79 -5.64 12.19
CA ALA A 39 -3.21 -5.81 12.40
C ALA A 39 -4.00 -5.02 11.33
N GLU A 40 -4.34 -5.70 10.23
CA GLU A 40 -5.35 -5.22 9.30
C GLU A 40 -6.70 -5.80 9.70
N SER A 41 -7.57 -4.95 10.24
CA SER A 41 -8.96 -5.29 10.47
C SER A 41 -9.72 -5.25 9.14
N THR A 42 -10.51 -6.28 8.86
CA THR A 42 -11.43 -6.28 7.71
C THR A 42 -12.86 -6.20 8.24
N GLN A 43 -13.63 -5.25 7.73
CA GLN A 43 -15.04 -5.06 8.10
C GLN A 43 -15.88 -4.91 6.85
N GLN A 44 -17.07 -5.53 6.84
CA GLN A 44 -17.99 -5.52 5.73
C GLN A 44 -19.06 -4.44 5.90
N PHE A 45 -19.37 -3.74 4.82
CA PHE A 45 -20.35 -2.65 4.79
C PHE A 45 -21.28 -2.80 3.58
N ALA A 46 -22.55 -2.50 3.80
CA ALA A 46 -23.58 -2.61 2.77
C ALA A 46 -23.49 -1.53 1.68
N SER A 47 -22.80 -0.41 1.93
CA SER A 47 -22.76 0.73 1.01
C SER A 47 -21.44 1.50 1.04
N TYR A 48 -21.18 2.21 -0.05
CA TYR A 48 -20.03 3.12 -0.18
C TYR A 48 -19.99 4.15 0.96
N ALA A 49 -21.12 4.81 1.23
CA ALA A 49 -21.21 5.84 2.27
C ALA A 49 -20.92 5.27 3.66
N ALA A 50 -21.43 4.08 3.99
CA ALA A 50 -21.14 3.45 5.27
C ALA A 50 -19.65 3.09 5.40
N ALA A 51 -19.05 2.52 4.36
CA ALA A 51 -17.63 2.17 4.34
C ALA A 51 -16.72 3.40 4.42
N SER A 52 -17.06 4.49 3.74
CA SER A 52 -16.29 5.73 3.77
C SER A 52 -16.34 6.39 5.15
N VAL A 53 -17.51 6.43 5.78
CA VAL A 53 -17.69 6.98 7.14
C VAL A 53 -16.93 6.16 8.16
N ALA A 54 -17.04 4.83 8.09
CA ALA A 54 -16.28 3.94 8.96
C ALA A 54 -14.77 4.13 8.80
N SER A 55 -14.30 4.32 7.56
CA SER A 55 -12.89 4.58 7.25
C SER A 55 -12.40 5.91 7.82
N ALA A 56 -13.15 7.00 7.64
CA ALA A 56 -12.80 8.29 8.21
C ALA A 56 -12.82 8.26 9.75
N LYS A 57 -13.82 7.57 10.34
CA LYS A 57 -13.88 7.35 11.79
C LYS A 57 -12.65 6.57 12.25
N TRP A 58 -12.25 5.52 11.53
CA TRP A 58 -11.06 4.72 11.83
C TRP A 58 -9.79 5.57 11.88
N VAL A 59 -9.54 6.40 10.86
CA VAL A 59 -8.39 7.31 10.82
C VAL A 59 -8.33 8.20 12.08
N ASN A 60 -9.50 8.65 12.54
CA ASN A 60 -9.67 9.52 13.70
C ASN A 60 -9.86 8.79 15.05
N GLN A 61 -9.66 7.47 15.15
CA GLN A 61 -9.82 6.75 16.43
C GLN A 61 -8.74 7.14 17.46
N GLY A 62 -7.58 7.59 16.98
CA GLY A 62 -6.45 8.02 17.78
C GLY A 62 -6.65 9.33 18.55
N LYS A 63 -5.60 9.75 19.26
CA LYS A 63 -5.60 11.05 19.98
C LYS A 63 -5.58 12.23 19.00
N THR A 64 -4.76 12.12 17.97
CA THR A 64 -4.64 13.13 16.92
C THR A 64 -5.84 13.02 15.97
N LYS A 65 -6.41 14.17 15.59
CA LYS A 65 -7.50 14.24 14.62
C LYS A 65 -7.01 14.86 13.32
N VAL A 66 -7.60 14.42 12.22
CA VAL A 66 -7.36 15.01 10.91
C VAL A 66 -7.86 16.45 10.88
N VAL A 67 -7.01 17.34 10.37
CA VAL A 67 -7.37 18.70 9.99
C VAL A 67 -7.55 18.71 8.46
N PRO A 68 -8.78 18.84 7.92
CA PRO A 68 -9.05 18.64 6.50
C PRO A 68 -8.22 19.53 5.57
N LYS A 69 -7.94 20.76 5.99
CA LYS A 69 -7.12 21.73 5.24
C LYS A 69 -5.65 21.30 5.04
N ASN A 70 -5.17 20.37 5.85
CA ASN A 70 -3.80 19.84 5.75
C ASN A 70 -3.72 18.60 4.87
N LEU A 71 -4.86 18.11 4.37
CA LEU A 71 -4.91 16.94 3.50
C LEU A 71 -4.52 17.32 2.08
N VAL A 72 -3.93 16.34 1.39
CA VAL A 72 -3.63 16.41 -0.03
C VAL A 72 -4.22 15.20 -0.73
N LEU A 73 -4.46 15.32 -2.03
CA LEU A 73 -4.92 14.20 -2.83
C LEU A 73 -3.86 13.13 -2.90
N TYR A 74 -4.28 11.87 -2.78
CA TYR A 74 -3.44 10.71 -2.95
C TYR A 74 -3.72 10.06 -4.30
N THR A 75 -2.70 10.08 -5.17
CA THR A 75 -2.75 9.50 -6.51
C THR A 75 -1.97 8.20 -6.53
N ARG A 76 -2.54 7.17 -7.17
CA ARG A 76 -1.90 5.87 -7.36
C ARG A 76 -0.96 5.92 -8.58
N GLN A 77 0.32 6.19 -8.37
CA GLN A 77 1.36 6.28 -9.43
C GLN A 77 2.75 5.95 -8.92
N VAL A 78 3.59 5.26 -9.69
CA VAL A 78 5.03 5.14 -9.36
C VAL A 78 5.69 6.52 -9.38
N THR A 79 6.29 6.94 -8.25
CA THR A 79 7.08 8.17 -8.19
C THR A 79 8.44 7.97 -8.85
N GLY A 80 8.66 8.73 -9.92
CA GLY A 80 9.93 9.43 -10.17
C GLY A 80 9.65 10.92 -10.00
N LEU A 81 10.59 11.68 -9.45
CA LEU A 81 10.45 13.11 -9.16
C LEU A 81 10.20 13.90 -10.46
N ILE A 82 8.94 14.26 -10.77
CA ILE A 82 8.64 15.30 -11.75
C ILE A 82 7.59 16.24 -11.12
N PRO A 83 7.96 17.48 -10.75
CA PRO A 83 6.96 18.50 -10.40
C PRO A 83 6.08 18.76 -11.62
N ASP A 84 4.78 18.55 -11.46
CA ASP A 84 3.77 18.80 -12.48
C ASP A 84 3.35 20.26 -12.38
N THR A 85 3.86 21.09 -13.28
CA THR A 85 3.53 22.53 -13.36
C THR A 85 2.39 22.82 -14.33
N THR A 86 1.64 21.81 -14.77
CA THR A 86 0.71 21.93 -15.91
C THR A 86 -0.78 22.02 -15.57
N THR A 87 -1.19 22.01 -14.31
CA THR A 87 -2.60 22.25 -13.94
C THR A 87 -2.80 23.64 -13.36
N SER A 88 -3.58 24.45 -14.08
CA SER A 88 -3.88 25.88 -13.83
C SER A 88 -4.81 26.18 -12.66
N GLU A 89 -4.91 25.30 -11.65
CA GLU A 89 -5.65 25.57 -10.41
C GLU A 89 -4.90 24.93 -9.25
N ASN A 90 -4.96 25.56 -8.07
CA ASN A 90 -4.20 25.30 -6.83
C ASN A 90 -4.33 23.87 -6.22
N LEU A 91 -4.11 22.82 -7.00
CA LEU A 91 -4.20 21.43 -6.57
C LEU A 91 -2.82 20.78 -6.60
N THR A 92 -2.11 20.83 -5.47
CA THR A 92 -0.80 20.16 -5.37
C THR A 92 -1.00 18.65 -5.25
N VAL A 93 -0.80 17.93 -6.36
CA VAL A 93 -0.89 16.46 -6.42
C VAL A 93 0.49 15.84 -6.16
N TYR A 94 0.59 14.99 -5.14
CA TYR A 94 1.80 14.21 -4.86
C TYR A 94 1.57 12.74 -5.21
N LYS A 95 2.49 12.15 -5.98
CA LYS A 95 2.30 10.90 -6.72
C LYS A 95 3.01 9.73 -6.01
N TYR A 96 2.32 8.61 -5.66
CA TYR A 96 2.86 7.47 -4.86
C TYR A 96 2.51 6.05 -5.37
N SER A 97 3.51 5.15 -5.31
CA SER A 97 3.61 3.88 -6.07
C SER A 97 2.60 2.78 -5.74
N ARG A 98 1.94 2.24 -6.80
CA ARG A 98 1.52 0.83 -7.00
C ARG A 98 1.52 0.51 -8.50
N LEU A 99 1.58 -0.79 -8.84
CA LEU A 99 1.80 -1.39 -10.18
C LEU A 99 1.14 -0.61 -11.34
N LYS A 100 1.90 -0.37 -12.42
CA LYS A 100 1.40 0.19 -13.69
C LYS A 100 0.22 -0.61 -14.28
N SER A 101 0.11 -1.89 -13.94
CA SER A 101 -0.99 -2.77 -14.35
C SER A 101 -2.31 -2.49 -13.61
N SER A 102 -2.34 -1.61 -12.61
CA SER A 102 -3.58 -1.25 -11.92
C SER A 102 -4.46 -0.36 -12.82
N PRO A 103 -5.77 -0.64 -12.92
CA PRO A 103 -6.72 0.25 -13.61
C PRO A 103 -6.77 1.67 -13.04
N ALA A 104 -6.36 1.85 -11.79
CA ALA A 104 -6.28 3.15 -11.11
C ALA A 104 -4.92 3.84 -11.23
N TYR A 105 -3.99 3.32 -12.03
CA TYR A 105 -2.71 3.98 -12.26
C TYR A 105 -2.93 5.37 -12.86
N GLY A 106 -2.34 6.40 -12.26
CA GLY A 106 -2.55 7.79 -12.68
C GLY A 106 -3.73 8.49 -12.04
N LYS A 107 -4.57 7.80 -11.28
CA LYS A 107 -5.83 8.35 -10.77
C LYS A 107 -5.74 8.73 -9.30
N VAL A 108 -6.48 9.76 -8.93
CA VAL A 108 -6.76 10.10 -7.53
C VAL A 108 -7.61 8.97 -6.95
N VAL A 109 -7.14 8.37 -5.87
CA VAL A 109 -7.85 7.26 -5.21
C VAL A 109 -8.17 7.56 -3.75
N GLY A 110 -7.72 8.70 -3.23
CA GLY A 110 -7.69 8.91 -1.80
C GLY A 110 -7.26 10.30 -1.36
N VAL A 111 -7.13 10.41 -0.05
CA VAL A 111 -6.54 11.55 0.64
C VAL A 111 -5.42 11.07 1.56
N GLY A 112 -4.44 11.92 1.76
CA GLY A 112 -3.30 11.63 2.62
C GLY A 112 -2.72 12.88 3.26
N LEU A 113 -1.68 12.68 4.07
CA LEU A 113 -0.89 13.74 4.66
C LEU A 113 0.47 13.83 4.01
N LYS A 114 0.87 15.06 3.69
CA LYS A 114 2.22 15.36 3.23
C LYS A 114 3.17 15.37 4.44
N THR A 115 4.25 14.59 4.38
CA THR A 115 5.35 14.59 5.34
C THR A 115 6.28 15.76 5.08
N ALA A 116 7.10 16.10 6.07
CA ALA A 116 8.16 17.10 5.91
C ALA A 116 9.10 16.77 4.72
N ALA A 117 9.36 15.48 4.48
CA ALA A 117 10.15 14.99 3.34
C ALA A 117 9.42 15.06 1.98
N GLY A 118 8.28 15.76 1.91
CA GLY A 118 7.51 15.91 0.68
C GLY A 118 6.65 14.69 0.32
N SER A 119 6.64 13.65 1.16
CA SER A 119 5.97 12.40 0.84
C SER A 119 4.54 12.33 1.30
N VAL A 120 3.64 11.71 0.53
CA VAL A 120 2.23 11.57 0.93
C VAL A 120 1.95 10.20 1.47
N THR A 121 1.61 10.17 2.76
CA THR A 121 1.14 8.99 3.45
C THR A 121 -0.38 8.90 3.27
N PRO A 122 -0.92 7.85 2.61
CA PRO A 122 -2.36 7.72 2.42
C PRO A 122 -3.05 7.47 3.76
N LEU A 123 -4.11 8.23 4.04
CA LEU A 123 -4.97 8.03 5.22
C LEU A 123 -6.21 7.22 4.89
N VAL A 124 -6.89 7.58 3.79
CA VAL A 124 -8.02 6.82 3.24
C VAL A 124 -7.84 6.73 1.74
N ARG A 125 -7.94 5.54 1.18
CA ARG A 125 -7.95 5.31 -0.27
C ARG A 125 -8.96 4.23 -0.65
N ILE A 126 -9.56 4.37 -1.82
CA ILE A 126 -10.39 3.33 -2.43
C ILE A 126 -9.47 2.40 -3.21
N ASP A 127 -9.46 1.14 -2.81
CA ASP A 127 -8.73 0.07 -3.48
C ASP A 127 -9.72 -0.98 -4.02
N MET A 128 -9.24 -1.73 -5.00
CA MET A 128 -9.93 -2.90 -5.53
C MET A 128 -8.97 -4.08 -5.47
N ASP A 129 -9.48 -5.20 -5.00
CA ASP A 129 -8.78 -6.47 -4.92
C ASP A 129 -9.58 -7.55 -5.67
N ASN A 130 -8.86 -8.49 -6.28
CA ASN A 130 -9.40 -9.66 -6.97
C ASN A 130 -9.33 -10.94 -6.12
N THR A 131 -8.73 -10.88 -4.92
CA THR A 131 -8.39 -12.04 -4.07
C THR A 131 -9.26 -12.20 -2.82
N GLY A 132 -10.36 -11.44 -2.69
CA GLY A 132 -11.40 -11.71 -1.68
C GLY A 132 -12.05 -10.49 -1.03
N LYS A 133 -11.48 -9.27 -1.20
CA LYS A 133 -12.04 -8.05 -0.58
C LYS A 133 -12.91 -7.20 -1.49
N GLY A 134 -12.99 -7.51 -2.79
CA GLY A 134 -13.72 -6.68 -3.74
C GLY A 134 -13.22 -5.23 -3.76
N ILE A 135 -14.14 -4.27 -3.89
CA ILE A 135 -13.87 -2.84 -3.69
C ILE A 135 -13.95 -2.53 -2.20
N HIS A 136 -12.98 -1.80 -1.69
CA HIS A 136 -12.89 -1.46 -0.27
C HIS A 136 -12.17 -0.14 -0.06
N PHE A 137 -12.44 0.50 1.07
CA PHE A 137 -11.61 1.58 1.57
C PHE A 137 -10.50 1.00 2.43
N ASN A 138 -9.26 1.38 2.15
CA ASN A 138 -8.13 1.17 3.03
C ASN A 138 -7.90 2.44 3.86
N ALA A 139 -8.05 2.30 5.17
CA ALA A 139 -7.83 3.36 6.14
C ALA A 139 -6.67 3.02 7.09
N VAL A 140 -5.94 4.05 7.51
CA VAL A 140 -4.80 3.94 8.42
C VAL A 140 -5.01 4.90 9.59
N GLN A 141 -4.86 4.44 10.84
CA GLN A 141 -4.97 5.34 11.99
C GLN A 141 -3.88 6.41 11.93
N LEU A 142 -4.26 7.65 12.21
CA LEU A 142 -3.38 8.81 12.07
C LEU A 142 -2.16 8.74 13.02
N ASP A 143 -2.37 8.29 14.25
CA ASP A 143 -1.33 8.16 15.27
C ASP A 143 -0.67 6.77 15.32
N ASN A 144 -1.21 5.79 14.59
CA ASN A 144 -0.65 4.44 14.52
C ASN A 144 -0.82 3.82 13.12
N SER A 145 0.19 4.02 12.27
CA SER A 145 0.15 3.52 10.90
C SER A 145 0.17 1.99 10.73
N GLN A 146 0.40 1.25 11.84
CA GLN A 146 0.28 -0.21 11.84
C GLN A 146 -1.17 -0.67 11.96
N GLN A 147 -2.08 0.19 12.43
CA GLN A 147 -3.51 -0.11 12.56
C GLN A 147 -4.25 0.25 11.28
N LYS A 148 -4.69 -0.79 10.58
CA LYS A 148 -5.32 -0.65 9.26
C LYS A 148 -6.74 -1.21 9.28
N LEU A 149 -7.59 -0.59 8.49
CA LEU A 149 -8.94 -1.06 8.21
C LEU A 149 -9.10 -1.24 6.70
N ALA A 150 -9.58 -2.42 6.30
CA ALA A 150 -10.20 -2.66 5.01
C ALA A 150 -11.73 -2.66 5.19
N ALA A 151 -12.38 -1.54 4.85
CA ALA A 151 -13.83 -1.40 4.87
C ALA A 151 -14.40 -1.85 3.51
N VAL A 152 -14.81 -3.12 3.46
CA VAL A 152 -15.20 -3.86 2.26
C VAL A 152 -16.65 -3.60 1.87
N LEU A 153 -16.90 -3.31 0.59
CA LEU A 153 -18.25 -3.23 0.04
C LEU A 153 -18.74 -4.65 -0.27
N THR A 154 -19.64 -5.17 0.58
CA THR A 154 -20.09 -6.57 0.53
C THR A 154 -20.60 -6.98 -0.85
N SER A 155 -21.37 -6.11 -1.50
CA SER A 155 -21.94 -6.38 -2.83
C SER A 155 -20.89 -6.60 -3.93
N THR A 156 -19.65 -6.19 -3.71
CA THR A 156 -18.59 -6.22 -4.73
C THR A 156 -17.69 -7.45 -4.64
N VAL A 157 -17.75 -8.21 -3.53
CA VAL A 157 -16.89 -9.37 -3.25
C VAL A 157 -17.10 -10.49 -4.28
N ASN A 158 -18.36 -10.73 -4.66
CA ASN A 158 -18.74 -11.80 -5.60
C ASN A 158 -18.91 -11.31 -7.04
N MET A 159 -18.61 -10.03 -7.33
CA MET A 159 -18.62 -9.52 -8.70
C MET A 159 -17.52 -10.17 -9.53
N THR A 160 -17.74 -10.32 -10.84
CA THR A 160 -16.65 -10.70 -11.76
C THR A 160 -15.56 -9.61 -11.76
N PRO A 161 -14.29 -9.95 -12.06
CA PRO A 161 -13.21 -8.96 -12.12
C PRO A 161 -13.51 -7.78 -13.06
N ALA A 162 -14.15 -8.04 -14.21
CA ALA A 162 -14.50 -7.00 -15.17
C ALA A 162 -15.58 -6.04 -14.63
N ALA A 163 -16.69 -6.57 -14.08
CA ALA A 163 -17.75 -5.75 -13.51
C ALA A 163 -17.27 -4.92 -12.33
N ARG A 164 -16.45 -5.53 -11.47
CA ARG A 164 -15.81 -4.85 -10.33
C ARG A 164 -14.88 -3.73 -10.77
N THR A 165 -14.08 -3.97 -11.82
CA THR A 165 -13.19 -2.95 -12.38
C THR A 165 -13.99 -1.77 -12.92
N SER A 166 -15.08 -2.01 -13.65
CA SER A 166 -15.96 -0.95 -14.15
C SER A 166 -16.52 -0.09 -13.01
N LEU A 167 -17.12 -0.74 -12.00
CA LEU A 167 -17.68 -0.04 -10.85
C LEU A 167 -16.61 0.73 -10.05
N TYR A 168 -15.43 0.16 -9.90
CA TYR A 168 -14.31 0.83 -9.23
C TYR A 168 -13.90 2.11 -9.97
N LEU A 169 -13.77 2.05 -11.30
CA LEU A 169 -13.45 3.22 -12.12
C LEU A 169 -14.56 4.28 -12.05
N ASP A 170 -15.82 3.87 -11.98
CA ASP A 170 -16.94 4.81 -11.79
C ASP A 170 -16.88 5.51 -10.43
N TYR A 171 -16.49 4.81 -9.36
CA TYR A 171 -16.22 5.47 -8.08
C TYR A 171 -15.08 6.48 -8.21
N LEU A 172 -13.99 6.14 -8.91
CA LEU A 172 -12.86 7.06 -9.08
C LEU A 172 -13.25 8.33 -9.83
N LYS A 173 -14.14 8.28 -10.82
CA LYS A 173 -14.67 9.48 -11.48
C LYS A 173 -15.34 10.45 -10.49
N GLY A 174 -16.02 9.94 -9.46
CA GLY A 174 -16.62 10.76 -8.41
C GLY A 174 -15.60 11.42 -7.48
N VAL A 175 -14.39 10.88 -7.43
CA VAL A 175 -13.26 11.41 -6.64
C VAL A 175 -12.40 12.37 -7.48
N GLU A 176 -12.28 12.10 -8.78
CA GLU A 176 -11.57 12.93 -9.75
C GLU A 176 -12.16 14.36 -9.73
N ASN A 177 -11.30 15.37 -9.78
CA ASN A 177 -11.64 16.80 -9.77
C ASN A 177 -12.26 17.34 -8.46
N ARG A 178 -12.11 16.63 -7.34
CA ARG A 178 -12.48 17.13 -6.01
C ARG A 178 -11.26 17.51 -5.19
N SER A 179 -11.38 18.49 -4.30
CA SER A 179 -10.32 18.83 -3.35
C SER A 179 -10.20 17.78 -2.25
N ALA A 180 -9.02 17.67 -1.62
CA ALA A 180 -8.82 16.74 -0.52
C ALA A 180 -9.73 17.04 0.68
N GLU A 181 -9.98 18.32 0.96
CA GLU A 181 -10.93 18.76 1.99
C GLU A 181 -12.36 18.32 1.67
N PHE A 182 -12.81 18.50 0.42
CA PHE A 182 -14.12 18.03 -0.03
C PHE A 182 -14.27 16.53 0.18
N LEU A 183 -13.30 15.74 -0.28
CA LEU A 183 -13.34 14.28 -0.18
C LEU A 183 -13.40 13.82 1.28
N TRP A 184 -12.60 14.46 2.15
CA TRP A 184 -12.64 14.15 3.58
C TRP A 184 -14.00 14.46 4.20
N ASN A 185 -14.57 15.63 3.90
CA ASN A 185 -15.88 16.02 4.43
C ASN A 185 -16.99 15.09 3.91
N TRP A 186 -16.96 14.72 2.64
CA TRP A 186 -17.88 13.75 2.07
C TRP A 186 -17.73 12.38 2.75
N TRP A 187 -16.51 11.85 2.83
CA TRP A 187 -16.29 10.52 3.39
C TRP A 187 -16.56 10.44 4.89
N SER A 188 -16.28 11.50 5.65
CA SER A 188 -16.55 11.54 7.09
C SER A 188 -18.03 11.67 7.46
N THR A 189 -18.86 12.17 6.55
CA THR A 189 -20.31 12.36 6.78
C THR A 189 -21.19 11.37 6.01
N GLY A 190 -20.67 10.79 4.93
CA GLY A 190 -21.43 9.97 3.98
C GLY A 190 -22.38 10.79 3.10
N LYS A 191 -22.31 12.13 3.16
CA LYS A 191 -23.18 13.06 2.44
C LYS A 191 -22.36 13.84 1.43
N VAL A 192 -22.85 13.92 0.19
CA VAL A 192 -22.28 14.82 -0.81
C VAL A 192 -22.65 16.23 -0.36
N ASN A 193 -21.65 17.02 0.06
CA ASN A 193 -21.84 18.41 0.45
C ASN A 193 -21.91 19.32 -0.78
#